data_AF-A0A958JF46-F1
#
_entry.id   AF-A0A958JF46-F1
#
_cell.length_a   1.000
_cell.length_b   1.000
_cell.length_c   1.000
_cell.angle_alpha   90.00
_cell.angle_beta   90.00
_cell.angle_gamma   90.00
#
_symmetry.space_group_name_H-M   'P 1'
#
loop_
_entity.id
_entity.type
_entity.pdbx_description
1 polymer ?
#
loop_
_entity_poly.entity_id
_entity_poly.type
_entity_poly.pdbx_seq_one_letter_code
_entity_poly.pdbx_strand_id
1 'polypeptide(L)'
;VRKLSAVDENGNACRIPLIGWTAVEEARPGAWDDTPFSREAGRNAFYFVHSFHADVTNPEHRIATHRLGDAMITSAVRRDNVLGVQFHPERSAETGQEFLAGFLGAIVPCERV
;
A
#
# COMPACT_ATOMS: atom_id res chain seq x y z
N VAL A 1 -12.83 -2.16 8.65
CA VAL A 1 -12.01 -0.92 8.65
C VAL A 1 -11.87 -0.42 10.07
N ARG A 2 -10.74 0.19 10.43
CA ARG A 2 -10.46 0.78 11.76
C ARG A 2 -9.93 2.20 11.63
N LYS A 3 -10.17 3.04 12.64
CA LYS A 3 -9.58 4.39 12.71
C LYS A 3 -8.08 4.24 12.98
N LEU A 4 -7.27 5.02 12.28
CA LEU A 4 -5.83 5.08 12.55
C LEU A 4 -5.61 5.64 13.96
N SER A 5 -4.76 4.94 14.71
CA SER A 5 -4.33 5.31 16.06
C SER A 5 -2.93 4.76 16.24
N ALA A 6 -1.98 5.64 16.54
CA ALA A 6 -0.58 5.30 16.76
C ALA A 6 0.06 6.37 17.63
N VAL A 7 1.15 6.02 18.29
CA VAL A 7 1.98 6.95 19.07
C VAL A 7 3.36 7.09 18.45
N ASP A 8 3.94 8.29 18.52
CA ASP A 8 5.31 8.54 18.10
C ASP A 8 6.33 8.07 19.17
N GLU A 9 7.61 8.23 18.86
CA GLU A 9 8.72 7.86 19.75
C GLU A 9 8.72 8.58 21.12
N ASN A 10 8.02 9.72 21.22
CA ASN A 10 7.88 10.51 22.44
C ASN A 10 6.56 10.19 23.19
N GLY A 11 5.78 9.23 22.70
CA GLY A 11 4.48 8.86 23.26
C GLY A 11 3.32 9.80 22.89
N ASN A 12 3.53 10.74 21.97
CA ASN A 12 2.45 11.61 21.49
C ASN A 12 1.62 10.91 20.42
N ALA A 13 0.33 11.22 20.35
CA ALA A 13 -0.52 10.70 19.27
C ALA A 13 -0.01 11.18 17.90
N CYS A 14 0.19 10.24 16.98
CA CYS A 14 0.53 10.55 15.59
C CYS A 14 -0.57 11.39 14.93
N ARG A 15 -0.16 12.27 14.01
CA ARG A 15 -1.08 13.18 13.31
C ARG A 15 -2.01 12.38 12.39
N ILE A 16 -3.32 12.50 12.62
CA ILE A 16 -4.39 11.92 11.81
C ILE A 16 -5.26 13.05 11.22
N PRO A 17 -5.70 12.99 9.95
CA PRO A 17 -5.36 11.98 8.93
C PRO A 17 -3.86 11.89 8.65
N LEU A 18 -3.41 10.71 8.23
CA LEU A 18 -2.12 10.55 7.58
C LEU A 18 -2.20 11.27 6.24
N ILE A 19 -1.52 12.41 6.13
CA ILE A 19 -1.44 13.21 4.91
C ILE A 19 0.03 13.33 4.52
N GLY A 20 0.37 12.85 3.33
CA GLY A 20 1.70 13.03 2.76
C GLY A 20 2.30 11.75 2.19
N TRP A 21 3.60 11.83 1.95
CA TRP A 21 4.38 10.72 1.39
C TRP A 21 4.79 9.75 2.49
N THR A 22 4.64 8.46 2.24
CA THR A 22 5.04 7.42 3.17
C THR A 22 5.61 6.23 2.41
N ALA A 23 6.76 5.73 2.87
CA ALA A 23 7.38 4.53 2.33
C ALA A 23 6.54 3.30 2.70
N VAL A 24 6.33 2.45 1.70
CA VAL A 24 5.57 1.21 1.83
C VAL A 24 6.55 0.03 1.83
N GLU A 25 6.38 -0.86 2.79
CA GLU A 25 7.22 -2.02 3.04
C GLU A 25 6.47 -3.30 2.63
N GLU A 26 7.23 -4.30 2.20
CA GLU A 26 6.68 -5.61 1.90
C GLU A 26 6.19 -6.26 3.21
N ALA A 27 4.94 -6.72 3.22
CA ALA A 27 4.34 -7.24 4.45
C ALA A 27 4.93 -8.60 4.87
N ARG A 28 5.46 -9.37 3.91
CA ARG A 28 6.12 -10.66 4.09
C ARG A 28 6.94 -11.02 2.84
N PRO A 29 8.04 -11.78 2.96
CA PRO A 29 8.90 -12.08 1.81
C PRO A 29 8.14 -12.68 0.62
N GLY A 30 8.33 -12.12 -0.57
CA GLY A 30 7.72 -12.59 -1.82
C GLY A 30 6.25 -12.20 -2.00
N ALA A 31 5.68 -11.37 -1.11
CA ALA A 31 4.31 -10.86 -1.26
C ALA A 31 4.16 -9.89 -2.44
N TRP A 32 5.26 -9.27 -2.87
CA TRP A 32 5.29 -8.38 -4.02
C TRP A 32 5.53 -9.11 -5.35
N ASP A 33 5.85 -10.39 -5.31
CA ASP A 33 6.05 -11.20 -6.52
C ASP A 33 4.78 -11.21 -7.38
N ASP A 34 4.98 -11.02 -8.69
CA ASP A 34 3.91 -10.88 -9.68
C ASP A 34 2.90 -9.77 -9.37
N THR A 35 3.35 -8.71 -8.68
CA THR A 35 2.56 -7.49 -8.45
C THR A 35 3.25 -6.25 -9.03
N PRO A 36 2.54 -5.12 -9.15
CA PRO A 36 3.16 -3.87 -9.61
C PRO A 36 4.33 -3.39 -8.73
N PHE A 37 4.37 -3.78 -7.44
CA PHE A 37 5.46 -3.45 -6.52
C PHE A 37 6.80 -4.08 -6.91
N SER A 38 6.80 -5.18 -7.66
CA SER A 38 8.03 -5.86 -8.13
C SER A 38 8.87 -5.01 -9.11
N ARG A 39 8.27 -3.97 -9.68
CA ARG A 39 8.90 -3.09 -10.69
C ARG A 39 9.54 -1.85 -10.09
N GLU A 40 9.34 -1.59 -8.80
CA GLU A 40 9.82 -0.37 -8.16
C GLU A 40 11.31 -0.51 -7.82
N ALA A 41 12.16 0.16 -8.62
CA ALA A 41 13.61 0.18 -8.46
C ALA A 41 14.05 1.04 -7.24
N GLY A 42 13.58 0.70 -6.04
CA GLY A 42 13.92 1.40 -4.80
C GLY A 42 13.09 2.64 -4.49
N ARG A 43 11.99 2.88 -5.23
CA ARG A 43 11.03 3.96 -4.97
C ARG A 43 9.71 3.36 -4.50
N ASN A 44 9.48 3.31 -3.20
CA ASN A 44 8.28 2.73 -2.59
C ASN A 44 7.46 3.76 -1.78
N ALA A 45 7.68 5.05 -2.00
CA ALA A 45 6.97 6.12 -1.32
C ALA A 45 5.73 6.54 -2.09
N PHE A 46 4.57 6.47 -1.44
CA PHE A 46 3.28 6.84 -2.02
C PHE A 46 2.57 7.90 -1.20
N TYR A 47 1.61 8.59 -1.82
CA TYR A 47 0.82 9.63 -1.20
C TYR A 47 -0.43 9.08 -0.51
N PHE A 48 -0.59 9.39 0.77
CA PHE A 48 -1.73 9.02 1.62
C PHE A 48 -2.51 10.27 2.06
N VAL A 49 -3.83 10.11 2.27
CA VAL A 49 -4.73 11.18 2.79
C VAL A 49 -5.92 10.57 3.56
N HIS A 50 -5.65 9.69 4.53
CA HIS A 50 -6.70 8.89 5.19
C HIS A 50 -6.64 8.93 6.72
N SER A 51 -7.81 8.81 7.35
CA SER A 51 -7.96 8.67 8.82
C SER A 51 -8.26 7.24 9.27
N PHE A 52 -8.50 6.33 8.33
CA PHE A 52 -8.90 4.94 8.57
C PHE A 52 -8.06 4.02 7.69
N HIS A 53 -7.96 2.76 8.08
CA HIS A 53 -7.31 1.72 7.31
C HIS A 53 -8.11 0.42 7.29
N ALA A 54 -7.78 -0.45 6.34
CA ALA A 54 -8.31 -1.81 6.30
C ALA A 54 -7.79 -2.63 7.50
N ASP A 55 -8.72 -3.27 8.21
CA ASP A 55 -8.40 -4.23 9.26
C ASP A 55 -8.40 -5.62 8.63
N VAL A 56 -7.22 -6.05 8.17
CA VAL A 56 -7.07 -7.27 7.41
C VAL A 56 -6.94 -8.46 8.36
N THR A 57 -7.99 -9.29 8.39
CA THR A 57 -8.08 -10.47 9.28
C THR A 57 -7.24 -11.65 8.81
N ASN A 58 -7.06 -11.83 7.50
CA ASN A 58 -6.15 -12.85 6.94
C ASN A 58 -4.80 -12.22 6.55
N PRO A 59 -3.71 -12.50 7.29
CA PRO A 59 -2.38 -11.96 6.98
C PRO A 59 -1.90 -12.26 5.55
N GLU A 60 -2.33 -13.39 4.97
CA GLU A 60 -1.96 -13.75 3.59
C GLU A 60 -2.50 -12.77 2.55
N HIS A 61 -3.57 -12.05 2.84
CA HIS A 61 -4.07 -11.05 1.92
C HIS A 61 -3.30 -9.73 2.00
N ARG A 62 -2.49 -9.52 3.04
CA ARG A 62 -1.76 -8.27 3.26
C ARG A 62 -0.41 -8.34 2.56
N ILE A 63 -0.23 -7.56 1.50
CA ILE A 63 1.02 -7.60 0.71
C ILE A 63 1.93 -6.42 0.98
N ALA A 64 1.39 -5.29 1.46
CA ALA A 64 2.19 -4.11 1.73
C ALA A 64 1.71 -3.38 2.99
N THR A 65 2.66 -2.83 3.74
CA THR A 65 2.43 -2.11 4.99
C THR A 65 3.19 -0.79 5.02
N HIS A 66 2.88 0.11 5.96
CA HIS A 66 3.74 1.25 6.27
C HIS A 66 3.78 1.47 7.77
N ARG A 67 4.85 2.12 8.22
CA ARG A 67 4.99 2.55 9.61
C ARG A 67 4.24 3.86 9.85
N LEU A 68 3.47 3.92 10.92
CA LEU A 68 2.93 5.16 11.48
C LEU A 68 3.21 5.13 12.98
N GLY A 69 4.24 5.87 13.43
CA GLY A 69 4.69 5.77 14.82
C GLY A 69 5.08 4.34 15.19
N ASP A 70 4.50 3.84 16.28
CA ASP A 70 4.65 2.45 16.75
C ASP A 70 3.84 1.41 15.95
N ALA A 71 2.88 1.84 15.12
CA ALA A 71 1.96 0.96 14.43
C ALA A 71 2.44 0.55 13.03
N MET A 72 2.15 -0.70 12.66
CA MET A 72 2.26 -1.19 11.28
C MET A 72 0.88 -1.27 10.64
N ILE A 73 0.66 -0.43 9.64
CA ILE A 73 -0.63 -0.22 8.99
C ILE A 73 -0.63 -0.90 7.62
N THR A 74 -1.76 -1.49 7.22
CA THR A 74 -1.90 -2.07 5.88
C THR A 74 -1.96 -0.98 4.80
N SER A 75 -1.07 -1.07 3.81
CA SER A 75 -1.01 -0.21 2.63
C SER A 75 -1.64 -0.85 1.40
N ALA A 76 -1.51 -2.16 1.25
CA ALA A 76 -2.08 -2.88 0.12
C ALA A 76 -2.47 -4.31 0.47
N VAL A 77 -3.50 -4.79 -0.22
CA VAL A 77 -4.01 -6.16 -0.12
C VAL A 77 -4.12 -6.80 -1.50
N ARG A 78 -3.94 -8.11 -1.55
CA ARG A 78 -4.16 -8.92 -2.75
C ARG A 78 -4.91 -10.19 -2.39
N ARG A 79 -5.84 -10.57 -3.25
CA ARG A 79 -6.44 -11.90 -3.28
C ARG A 79 -6.69 -12.28 -4.72
N ASP A 80 -6.06 -13.36 -5.17
CA ASP A 80 -6.12 -13.81 -6.57
C ASP A 80 -5.70 -12.66 -7.53
N ASN A 81 -6.58 -12.26 -8.45
CA ASN A 81 -6.39 -11.16 -9.39
C ASN A 81 -6.91 -9.79 -8.86
N VAL A 82 -7.36 -9.72 -7.61
CA VAL A 82 -7.85 -8.48 -6.99
C VAL A 82 -6.73 -7.84 -6.19
N LEU A 83 -6.41 -6.60 -6.52
CA LEU A 83 -5.45 -5.76 -5.82
C LEU A 83 -6.16 -4.52 -5.27
N GLY A 84 -5.99 -4.24 -3.98
CA GLY A 84 -6.50 -3.03 -3.33
C GLY A 84 -5.36 -2.26 -2.68
N VAL A 85 -5.32 -0.95 -2.89
CA VAL A 85 -4.32 -0.06 -2.29
C VAL A 85 -4.99 1.01 -1.44
N GLN A 86 -4.32 1.40 -0.36
CA GLN A 86 -4.76 2.47 0.52
C GLN A 86 -4.19 3.83 0.08
N PHE A 87 -3.04 3.86 -0.59
CA PHE A 87 -2.48 5.10 -1.14
C PHE A 87 -3.14 5.49 -2.46
N HIS A 88 -2.84 6.69 -2.92
CA HIS A 88 -3.30 7.24 -4.20
C HIS A 88 -2.20 7.15 -5.27
N PRO A 89 -2.15 6.08 -6.09
CA PRO A 89 -1.12 5.95 -7.11
C PRO A 89 -1.17 7.11 -8.12
N GLU A 90 -2.34 7.63 -8.45
CA GLU A 90 -2.51 8.79 -9.34
C GLU A 90 -1.93 10.10 -8.76
N ARG A 91 -1.70 10.17 -7.45
CA ARG A 91 -1.12 11.32 -6.76
C ARG A 91 0.31 11.08 -6.29
N SER A 92 0.90 9.93 -6.63
CA SER A 92 2.22 9.49 -6.15
C SER A 92 3.35 9.71 -7.16
N ALA A 93 3.20 10.70 -8.06
CA ALA A 93 4.19 11.08 -9.06
C ALA A 93 4.72 9.88 -9.87
N GLU A 94 6.03 9.83 -10.13
CA GLU A 94 6.70 8.79 -10.92
C GLU A 94 6.47 7.39 -10.33
N THR A 95 6.60 7.20 -9.01
CA THR A 95 6.31 5.93 -8.32
C THR A 95 4.89 5.45 -8.61
N GLY A 96 3.93 6.36 -8.52
CA GLY A 96 2.54 6.08 -8.81
C GLY A 96 2.27 5.71 -10.27
N GLN A 97 2.96 6.35 -11.21
CA GLN A 97 2.87 6.05 -12.63
C GLN A 97 3.43 4.66 -12.96
N GLU A 98 4.59 4.31 -12.40
CA GLU A 98 5.20 2.98 -12.53
C GLU A 98 4.28 1.90 -11.96
N PHE A 99 3.71 2.15 -10.78
CA PHE A 99 2.73 1.27 -10.15
C PHE A 99 1.50 1.05 -11.06
N LEU A 100 0.92 2.11 -11.63
CA LEU A 100 -0.23 1.99 -12.53
C LEU A 100 0.12 1.26 -13.84
N ALA A 101 1.30 1.51 -14.40
CA ALA A 101 1.77 0.79 -15.58
C ALA A 101 1.99 -0.70 -15.30
N GLY A 102 2.53 -1.05 -14.13
CA GLY A 102 2.61 -2.42 -13.64
C GLY A 102 1.24 -3.07 -13.47
N PHE A 103 0.28 -2.33 -12.89
CA PHE A 103 -1.08 -2.81 -12.68
C PHE A 103 -1.78 -3.12 -14.01
N LEU A 104 -1.73 -2.20 -14.98
CA LEU A 104 -2.34 -2.39 -16.30
C LEU A 104 -1.64 -3.50 -17.11
N GLY A 105 -0.32 -3.63 -16.98
CA GLY A 105 0.44 -4.68 -17.65
C GLY A 105 0.24 -6.09 -17.06
N ALA A 106 -0.15 -6.19 -15.78
CA ALA A 106 -0.45 -7.45 -15.11
C ALA A 106 -1.87 -7.96 -15.40
N ILE A 107 -2.75 -7.13 -15.96
CA ILE A 107 -4.06 -7.56 -16.43
C ILE A 107 -3.86 -8.34 -17.73
N VAL A 108 -4.00 -9.67 -17.64
CA VAL A 108 -4.06 -10.54 -18.82
C VAL A 108 -5.18 -10.01 -19.73
N PRO A 109 -4.93 -9.80 -21.04
CA PRO A 109 -5.98 -9.39 -21.95
C PRO A 109 -7.13 -10.40 -21.86
N CYS A 110 -8.34 -9.92 -21.58
CA CYS A 110 -9.54 -10.69 -21.85
C CYS A 110 -9.58 -10.85 -23.37
N GLU A 111 -9.28 -12.05 -23.89
CA GLU A 111 -9.51 -12.37 -25.29
C GLU A 111 -10.98 -12.07 -25.58
N ARG A 112 -11.23 -11.16 -26.54
CA ARG A 112 -12.59 -10.89 -27.00
C ARG A 112 -13.12 -12.18 -27.61
N VAL A 113 -14.14 -12.76 -26.97
CA VAL A 113 -14.99 -13.79 -27.56
C VAL A 113 -15.74 -13.23 -28.76
#